data_AF-A0AAN9VXI9-F1
#
_entry.id   AF-A0AAN9VXI9-F1
#
_cell.length_a   1.000
_cell.length_b   1.000
_cell.length_c   1.000
_cell.angle_alpha   90.00
_cell.angle_beta   90.00
_cell.angle_gamma   90.00
#
_symmetry.space_group_name_H-M   'P 1'
#
loop_
_entity.id
_entity.type
_entity.pdbx_description
1 polymer ?
#
loop_
_entity_poly.entity_id
_entity_poly.type
_entity_poly.pdbx_seq_one_letter_code
_entity_poly.pdbx_strand_id
1 'polypeptide(L)'
;MAKNTPPRNVINLMAKLKGYCTLTSNFLAENEKLTLLACQQLTFRKETLIKTFDKLDNLIDDIDLSDETTSQINDLFNVYYDVIAAANVAVSNYKSAPADNDSVSNRTIFPNHTSSNSNSHVNDKPHTSRAGNVNNTGRSKVLICPKCNSEHLIKDCPSFLESSPKARNDFTPKQGVCSRCLHPEAHGHSCLTKCAICSENHHKLLHFGNEPPTNQQAASAVVTNSTTKIRIVLNASAKTTAGISLNDALLNGSKIQDDLSDLLLKFRFNKIGISADLKTFCQINVNPSDWNLQRVLLRNSPEPMQGLALTTVTYGLNPATFLAVRTLHQQTTDECTGLLIGSHVPMSNFYDDDFLYSSPNLHAAKQFTSELISPLSKGGFLLREWVSNVKSVLSDLSDHLLAKSGHKIFESKAHGAASYVRSPNEHGTYTVNTFGTVGVDYMLSVICSLIDPLRLLATCIITCKLSFQGLWDYFLNWDQPRPPDIALKWQVVFTSLIDKPTFNVPRCILPSAHSLIEFHGSSDSSLIPYGAASYVRSPNEHGTYTVTLPSTKSKVLPSNVKCKGDTLCVLITSGIVGVDYYMSIQI
;
A
#
# COMPACT_ATOMS: atom_id res chain seq x y z
N MET A 1 -20.75 -41.23 -8.37
CA MET A 1 -19.63 -41.49 -7.44
C MET A 1 -18.55 -40.45 -7.71
N ALA A 2 -18.62 -39.31 -7.05
CA ALA A 2 -17.62 -38.24 -7.16
C ALA A 2 -16.40 -38.65 -6.34
N LYS A 3 -15.20 -38.64 -6.94
CA LYS A 3 -13.95 -38.84 -6.21
C LYS A 3 -13.74 -37.66 -5.27
N ASN A 4 -13.50 -37.96 -3.99
CA ASN A 4 -13.21 -37.02 -2.91
C ASN A 4 -11.90 -36.26 -3.18
N THR A 5 -11.93 -35.23 -4.01
CA THR A 5 -10.83 -34.27 -4.12
C THR A 5 -10.93 -33.23 -2.99
N PRO A 6 -9.84 -32.96 -2.25
CA PRO A 6 -9.87 -31.99 -1.17
C PRO A 6 -10.21 -30.58 -1.65
N PRO A 7 -10.80 -29.75 -0.78
CA PRO A 7 -11.10 -28.35 -1.08
C PRO A 7 -9.87 -27.59 -1.59
N ARG A 8 -10.07 -26.70 -2.58
CA ARG A 8 -8.98 -26.01 -3.29
C ARG A 8 -8.09 -25.16 -2.38
N ASN A 9 -8.64 -24.63 -1.29
CA ASN A 9 -7.93 -23.94 -0.22
C ASN A 9 -6.97 -24.88 0.55
N VAL A 10 -7.39 -26.10 0.88
CA VAL A 10 -6.54 -27.13 1.51
C VAL A 10 -5.37 -27.49 0.58
N ILE A 11 -5.64 -27.78 -0.69
CA ILE A 11 -4.61 -28.07 -1.70
C ILE A 11 -3.58 -26.94 -1.81
N ASN A 12 -4.06 -25.69 -1.87
CA ASN A 12 -3.18 -24.52 -1.97
C ASN A 12 -2.31 -24.30 -0.72
N LEU A 13 -2.84 -24.56 0.48
CA LEU A 13 -2.10 -24.44 1.73
C LEU A 13 -1.08 -25.58 1.89
N MET A 14 -1.44 -26.81 1.55
CA MET A 14 -0.50 -27.95 1.50
C MET A 14 0.68 -27.65 0.55
N ALA A 15 0.40 -27.15 -0.65
CA ALA A 15 1.45 -26.80 -1.62
C ALA A 15 2.38 -25.69 -1.10
N LYS A 16 1.83 -24.67 -0.42
CA LYS A 16 2.62 -23.60 0.20
C LYS A 16 3.47 -24.10 1.36
N LEU A 17 2.89 -24.87 2.28
CA LEU A 17 3.59 -25.42 3.44
C LEU A 17 4.75 -26.33 2.98
N LYS A 18 4.50 -27.20 2.00
CA LYS A 18 5.53 -28.04 1.37
C LYS A 18 6.65 -27.20 0.76
N GLY A 19 6.31 -26.16 -0.01
CA GLY A 19 7.30 -25.26 -0.60
C GLY A 19 8.16 -24.54 0.44
N TYR A 20 7.56 -24.07 1.53
CA TYR A 20 8.31 -23.43 2.63
C TYR A 20 9.18 -24.40 3.40
N CYS A 21 8.75 -25.65 3.60
CA CYS A 21 9.57 -26.69 4.22
C CYS A 21 10.80 -26.97 3.37
N THR A 22 10.65 -27.14 2.05
CA THR A 22 11.77 -27.34 1.12
C THR A 22 12.75 -26.17 1.14
N LEU A 23 12.25 -24.93 1.06
CA LEU A 23 13.12 -23.74 1.07
C LEU A 23 13.89 -23.58 2.39
N THR A 24 13.27 -23.92 3.51
CA THR A 24 13.89 -23.82 4.83
C THR A 24 14.89 -24.95 5.06
N SER A 25 14.57 -26.17 4.63
CA SER A 25 15.50 -27.31 4.65
C SER A 25 16.75 -27.06 3.80
N ASN A 26 16.59 -26.54 2.58
CA ASN A 26 17.74 -26.20 1.73
C ASN A 26 18.61 -25.11 2.38
N PHE A 27 17.98 -24.11 2.99
CA PHE A 27 18.70 -23.06 3.70
C PHE A 27 19.51 -23.58 4.88
N LEU A 28 18.94 -24.50 5.65
CA LEU A 28 19.66 -25.17 6.75
C LEU A 28 20.84 -25.98 6.23
N ALA A 29 20.68 -26.69 5.11
CA ALA A 29 21.76 -27.45 4.49
C ALA A 29 22.89 -26.56 3.93
N GLU A 30 22.55 -25.39 3.38
CA GLU A 30 23.51 -24.42 2.85
C GLU A 30 24.24 -23.61 3.95
N ASN A 31 23.71 -23.60 5.18
CA ASN A 31 24.20 -22.77 6.28
C ASN A 31 24.50 -23.59 7.55
N GLU A 32 25.41 -24.57 7.43
CA GLU A 32 25.82 -25.47 8.51
C GLU A 32 26.39 -24.72 9.75
N LYS A 33 26.96 -23.52 9.54
CA LYS A 33 27.26 -22.54 10.59
C LYS A 33 26.49 -21.24 10.32
N LEU A 34 25.56 -20.90 11.21
CA LEU A 34 24.77 -19.67 11.07
C LEU A 34 25.62 -18.43 11.38
N THR A 35 25.66 -17.49 10.43
CA THR A 35 26.02 -16.09 10.72
C THR A 35 24.85 -15.37 11.39
N LEU A 36 25.06 -14.17 11.95
CA LEU A 36 23.97 -13.34 12.49
C LEU A 36 22.85 -13.13 11.47
N LEU A 37 23.23 -12.85 10.22
CA LEU A 37 22.30 -12.65 9.11
C LEU A 37 21.54 -13.93 8.76
N ALA A 38 22.24 -15.08 8.70
CA ALA A 38 21.59 -16.37 8.44
C ALA A 38 20.62 -16.77 9.56
N CYS A 39 20.95 -16.46 10.81
CA CYS A 39 20.09 -16.70 11.97
C CYS A 39 18.81 -15.85 11.94
N GLN A 40 18.90 -14.58 11.53
CA GLN A 40 17.73 -13.70 11.33
C GLN A 40 16.83 -14.20 10.19
N GLN A 41 17.42 -14.59 9.06
CA GLN A 41 16.68 -15.16 7.92
C GLN A 41 15.97 -16.47 8.28
N LEU A 42 16.64 -17.35 9.03
CA LEU A 42 16.05 -18.59 9.51
C LEU A 42 14.88 -18.34 10.47
N THR A 43 14.99 -17.33 11.34
CA THR A 43 13.92 -16.94 12.26
C THR A 43 12.67 -16.46 11.51
N PHE A 44 12.83 -15.62 10.50
CA PHE A 44 11.71 -15.16 9.67
C PHE A 44 11.06 -16.30 8.87
N ARG A 45 11.86 -17.20 8.29
CA ARG A 45 11.36 -18.39 7.58
C ARG A 45 10.57 -19.30 8.51
N LYS A 46 11.06 -19.50 9.74
CA LYS A 46 10.38 -20.25 10.80
C LYS A 46 9.01 -19.67 11.14
N GLU A 47 8.90 -18.36 11.35
CA GLU A 47 7.61 -17.72 11.63
C GLU A 47 6.62 -17.84 10.48
N THR A 48 7.11 -17.79 9.24
CA THR A 48 6.27 -17.94 8.04
C THR A 48 5.76 -19.38 7.89
N LEU A 49 6.60 -20.37 8.22
CA LEU A 49 6.23 -21.78 8.31
C LEU A 49 5.13 -22.01 9.34
N ILE A 50 5.33 -21.54 10.58
CA ILE A 50 4.36 -21.67 11.69
C ILE A 50 3.01 -21.07 11.30
N LYS A 51 2.98 -19.83 10.82
CA LYS A 51 1.74 -19.16 10.39
C LYS A 51 1.01 -19.88 9.26
N THR A 52 1.73 -20.62 8.41
CA THR A 52 1.14 -21.38 7.30
C THR A 52 0.62 -22.73 7.78
N PHE A 53 1.34 -23.37 8.70
CA PHE A 53 0.92 -24.58 9.40
C PHE A 53 -0.37 -24.34 10.19
N ASP A 54 -0.39 -23.33 11.08
CA ASP A 54 -1.57 -23.02 11.91
C ASP A 54 -2.81 -22.78 11.06
N LYS A 55 -2.67 -22.14 9.90
CA LYS A 55 -3.79 -21.91 8.97
C LYS A 55 -4.29 -23.16 8.30
N LEU A 56 -3.42 -24.14 8.06
CA LEU A 56 -3.81 -25.43 7.49
C LEU A 56 -4.44 -26.31 8.57
N ASP A 57 -3.85 -26.36 9.75
CA ASP A 57 -4.31 -27.11 10.92
C ASP A 57 -5.73 -26.71 11.34
N ASN A 58 -5.96 -25.40 11.57
CA ASN A 58 -7.29 -24.89 11.88
C ASN A 58 -8.32 -25.11 10.76
N LEU A 59 -7.87 -25.23 9.50
CA LEU A 59 -8.78 -25.41 8.36
C LEU A 59 -9.25 -26.86 8.22
N ILE A 60 -8.42 -27.83 8.63
CA ILE A 60 -8.73 -29.25 8.47
C ILE A 60 -9.57 -29.81 9.63
N ASP A 61 -9.54 -29.16 10.79
CA ASP A 61 -10.40 -29.52 11.95
C ASP A 61 -11.90 -29.47 11.62
N ASP A 62 -12.30 -28.61 10.67
CA ASP A 62 -13.70 -28.39 10.29
C ASP A 62 -14.13 -29.17 9.03
N ILE A 63 -13.27 -30.02 8.45
CA ILE A 63 -13.50 -30.64 7.13
C ILE A 63 -13.33 -32.17 7.20
N ASP A 64 -14.35 -32.88 6.73
CA ASP A 64 -14.30 -34.34 6.58
C ASP A 64 -13.48 -34.71 5.32
N LEU A 65 -12.26 -35.20 5.52
CA LEU A 65 -11.28 -35.49 4.47
C LEU A 65 -11.18 -37.00 4.21
N SER A 66 -10.80 -37.39 2.98
CA SER A 66 -10.53 -38.79 2.66
C SER A 66 -9.28 -39.31 3.37
N ASP A 67 -9.24 -40.60 3.71
CA ASP A 67 -8.08 -41.25 4.35
C ASP A 67 -6.77 -41.00 3.60
N GLU A 68 -6.81 -40.99 2.27
CA GLU A 68 -5.64 -40.70 1.43
C GLU A 68 -5.14 -39.24 1.59
N THR A 69 -6.06 -38.28 1.68
CA THR A 69 -5.71 -36.86 1.90
C THR A 69 -5.18 -36.65 3.32
N THR A 70 -5.82 -37.26 4.31
CA THR A 70 -5.40 -37.21 5.71
C THR A 70 -3.99 -37.77 5.87
N SER A 71 -3.67 -38.89 5.21
CA SER A 71 -2.32 -39.45 5.17
C SER A 71 -1.30 -38.47 4.57
N GLN A 72 -1.62 -37.83 3.43
CA GLN A 72 -0.72 -36.86 2.79
C GLN A 72 -0.47 -35.61 3.64
N ILE A 73 -1.47 -35.17 4.41
CA ILE A 73 -1.34 -34.04 5.34
C ILE A 73 -0.45 -34.43 6.52
N ASN A 74 -0.66 -35.61 7.10
CA ASN A 74 0.16 -36.11 8.22
C ASN A 74 1.63 -36.28 7.82
N ASP A 75 1.91 -36.80 6.62
CA ASP A 75 3.28 -36.88 6.09
C ASP A 75 3.91 -35.50 5.96
N LEU A 76 3.15 -34.51 5.49
CA LEU A 76 3.62 -33.13 5.39
C LEU A 76 3.84 -32.48 6.76
N PHE A 77 3.01 -32.79 7.74
CA PHE A 77 3.16 -32.30 9.12
C PHE A 77 4.43 -32.85 9.78
N ASN A 78 4.74 -34.14 9.57
CA ASN A 78 6.00 -34.72 10.02
C ASN A 78 7.21 -33.97 9.44
N VAL A 79 7.21 -33.71 8.13
CA VAL A 79 8.27 -32.92 7.48
C VAL A 79 8.36 -31.50 8.06
N TYR A 80 7.22 -30.87 8.34
CA TYR A 80 7.19 -29.56 9.00
C TYR A 80 7.84 -29.60 10.39
N TYR A 81 7.47 -30.56 11.23
CA TYR A 81 8.02 -30.68 12.58
C TYR A 81 9.53 -30.92 12.57
N ASP A 82 10.01 -31.77 11.66
CA ASP A 82 11.45 -32.02 11.48
C ASP A 82 12.21 -30.73 11.10
N VAL A 83 11.68 -29.97 10.13
CA VAL A 83 12.30 -28.70 9.68
C VAL A 83 12.28 -27.64 10.79
N ILE A 84 11.19 -27.54 11.57
CA ILE A 84 11.11 -26.62 12.71
C ILE A 84 12.07 -27.01 13.83
N ALA A 85 12.18 -28.31 14.13
CA ALA A 85 13.12 -28.82 15.12
C ALA A 85 14.57 -28.50 14.71
N ALA A 86 14.94 -28.79 13.46
CA ALA A 86 16.25 -28.46 12.91
C ALA A 86 16.53 -26.95 12.95
N ALA A 87 15.55 -26.12 12.59
CA ALA A 87 15.67 -24.67 12.66
C ALA A 87 15.87 -24.15 14.10
N ASN A 88 15.14 -24.69 15.06
CA ASN A 88 15.28 -24.32 16.47
C ASN A 88 16.65 -24.73 17.03
N VAL A 89 17.13 -25.93 16.69
CA VAL A 89 18.48 -26.39 17.08
C VAL A 89 19.55 -25.47 16.48
N ALA A 90 19.45 -25.11 15.21
CA ALA A 90 20.42 -24.23 14.55
C ALA A 90 20.46 -22.84 15.21
N VAL A 91 19.29 -22.23 15.49
CA VAL A 91 19.19 -20.94 16.19
C VAL A 91 19.71 -21.04 17.63
N SER A 92 19.46 -22.14 18.33
CA SER A 92 19.96 -22.38 19.69
C SER A 92 21.47 -22.49 19.71
N ASN A 93 22.05 -23.28 18.79
CA ASN A 93 23.49 -23.46 18.64
C ASN A 93 24.21 -22.15 18.36
N TYR A 94 23.60 -21.27 17.55
CA TYR A 94 24.10 -19.91 17.33
C TYR A 94 24.12 -19.08 18.61
N LYS A 95 23.06 -19.14 19.43
CA LYS A 95 22.95 -18.38 20.68
C LYS A 95 23.88 -18.89 21.79
N SER A 96 24.24 -20.17 21.75
CA SER A 96 25.09 -20.82 22.75
C SER A 96 26.58 -20.86 22.37
N ALA A 97 26.96 -20.41 21.17
CA ALA A 97 28.35 -20.35 20.76
C ALA A 97 29.11 -19.31 21.62
N PRO A 98 30.27 -19.64 22.20
CA PRO A 98 31.08 -18.66 22.91
C PRO A 98 31.46 -17.54 21.94
N ALA A 99 31.46 -16.29 22.44
CA ALA A 99 31.92 -15.14 21.69
C ALA A 99 33.43 -15.27 21.43
N ASP A 100 33.80 -16.00 20.37
CA ASP A 100 35.16 -15.96 19.86
C ASP A 100 35.41 -14.55 19.32
N ASN A 101 36.51 -13.97 19.80
CA ASN A 101 37.03 -12.68 19.40
C ASN A 101 37.25 -12.63 17.89
N ASP A 102 36.29 -12.09 17.14
CA ASP A 102 36.55 -11.48 15.85
C ASP A 102 36.14 -10.00 15.90
N SER A 103 36.98 -9.24 16.59
CA SER A 103 37.19 -7.83 16.28
C SER A 103 38.04 -7.72 15.01
N VAL A 104 37.42 -7.77 13.83
CA VAL A 104 38.00 -7.17 12.61
C VAL A 104 36.94 -6.36 11.87
N SER A 105 37.12 -5.05 11.99
CA SER A 105 36.75 -3.96 11.09
C SER A 105 36.13 -4.31 9.73
N ASN A 106 35.08 -3.54 9.42
CA ASN A 106 34.72 -3.09 8.08
C ASN A 106 35.96 -2.87 7.17
N ARG A 107 36.23 -3.82 6.27
CA ARG A 107 36.84 -3.57 4.96
C ARG A 107 36.28 -4.56 3.95
N THR A 108 35.62 -3.99 2.95
CA THR A 108 35.42 -4.52 1.59
C THR A 108 36.50 -5.50 1.15
N ILE A 109 36.11 -6.73 0.81
CA ILE A 109 36.86 -7.62 -0.08
C ILE A 109 35.87 -8.14 -1.13
N PHE A 110 35.94 -7.54 -2.32
CA PHE A 110 35.40 -8.11 -3.55
C PHE A 110 36.20 -9.36 -3.93
N PRO A 111 35.57 -10.44 -4.42
CA PRO A 111 36.28 -11.39 -5.27
C PRO A 111 36.34 -10.82 -6.69
N ASN A 112 37.51 -10.31 -7.08
CA ASN A 112 37.80 -10.02 -8.47
C ASN A 112 38.11 -11.32 -9.21
N HIS A 113 37.35 -11.57 -10.27
CA HIS A 113 37.67 -12.52 -11.31
C HIS A 113 39.03 -12.15 -11.94
N THR A 114 39.93 -13.13 -12.02
CA THR A 114 41.13 -13.09 -12.83
C THR A 114 40.77 -13.22 -14.31
N SER A 115 41.12 -12.22 -15.11
CA SER A 115 41.40 -12.36 -16.53
C SER A 115 42.71 -11.62 -16.86
N SER A 116 43.53 -12.32 -17.64
CA SER A 116 44.95 -12.19 -17.93
C SER A 116 45.41 -11.00 -18.80
N ASN A 117 46.71 -10.67 -18.64
CA ASN A 117 47.65 -10.00 -19.56
C ASN A 117 47.37 -8.51 -19.91
N SER A 118 48.34 -7.60 -20.04
CA SER A 118 49.79 -7.69 -20.29
C SER A 118 50.48 -6.32 -20.05
N ASN A 119 51.79 -6.39 -19.81
CA ASN A 119 52.79 -5.33 -19.59
C ASN A 119 52.82 -4.14 -20.58
N SER A 120 53.23 -2.96 -20.07
CA SER A 120 54.42 -2.16 -20.47
C SER A 120 54.32 -0.75 -19.81
N HIS A 121 55.29 -0.33 -18.99
CA HIS A 121 56.35 0.65 -19.30
C HIS A 121 55.81 2.01 -19.82
N VAL A 122 56.22 3.23 -19.41
CA VAL A 122 57.31 3.71 -18.55
C VAL A 122 57.17 5.24 -18.44
N ASN A 123 57.70 5.81 -17.33
CA ASN A 123 58.23 7.17 -17.16
C ASN A 123 57.29 8.41 -17.16
N ASP A 124 57.19 9.11 -16.01
CA ASP A 124 58.10 10.18 -15.51
C ASP A 124 57.74 11.53 -16.17
N LYS A 125 57.52 12.66 -15.49
CA LYS A 125 58.27 13.25 -14.36
C LYS A 125 57.56 14.57 -13.92
N PRO A 126 58.09 15.34 -12.94
CA PRO A 126 57.28 15.87 -11.83
C PRO A 126 57.38 17.40 -11.73
N HIS A 127 56.67 18.00 -10.78
CA HIS A 127 57.16 19.21 -10.13
C HIS A 127 57.04 19.09 -8.61
N THR A 128 58.18 18.75 -8.02
CA THR A 128 58.82 19.41 -6.86
C THR A 128 58.11 20.66 -6.32
N SER A 129 58.05 20.99 -5.03
CA SER A 129 58.45 20.37 -3.77
C SER A 129 58.28 21.51 -2.74
N ARG A 130 57.67 21.25 -1.58
CA ARG A 130 58.21 21.77 -0.33
C ARG A 130 57.69 20.96 0.85
N ALA A 131 58.53 20.03 1.28
CA ALA A 131 58.43 19.40 2.57
C ALA A 131 58.89 20.38 3.66
N GLY A 132 58.19 20.36 4.78
CA GLY A 132 58.53 21.02 6.03
C GLY A 132 57.74 20.35 7.13
N ASN A 133 58.36 19.33 7.74
CA ASN A 133 57.83 18.50 8.83
C ASN A 133 57.26 19.33 9.98
N VAL A 134 56.03 19.00 10.38
CA VAL A 134 55.61 19.06 11.79
C VAL A 134 54.95 17.72 12.10
N ASN A 135 55.52 17.03 13.09
CA ASN A 135 54.97 15.82 13.67
C ASN A 135 53.50 16.03 14.06
N ASN A 136 52.61 15.12 13.68
CA ASN A 136 51.46 14.86 14.53
C ASN A 136 51.06 13.39 14.49
N THR A 137 51.05 12.80 15.67
CA THR A 137 50.66 11.44 16.00
C THR A 137 49.16 11.25 15.75
N GLY A 138 48.79 10.50 14.71
CA GLY A 138 47.41 10.15 14.42
C GLY A 138 46.90 8.97 15.25
N ARG A 139 46.89 9.08 16.59
CA ARG A 139 45.93 8.28 17.39
C ARG A 139 44.54 8.73 16.95
N SER A 140 43.63 7.80 16.63
CA SER A 140 42.20 8.12 16.57
C SER A 140 41.85 8.93 17.81
N LYS A 141 41.50 10.21 17.65
CA LYS A 141 41.09 11.04 18.78
C LYS A 141 39.89 10.34 19.39
N VAL A 142 40.08 9.78 20.58
CA VAL A 142 38.98 9.35 21.44
C VAL A 142 38.09 10.57 21.61
N LEU A 143 36.85 10.49 21.11
CA LEU A 143 35.90 11.58 21.18
C LEU A 143 35.36 11.62 22.60
N ILE A 144 35.98 12.47 23.41
CA ILE A 144 35.58 12.70 24.80
C ILE A 144 34.44 13.72 24.80
N CYS A 145 33.32 13.33 25.43
CA CYS A 145 32.18 14.21 25.60
C CYS A 145 32.58 15.43 26.46
N PRO A 146 32.41 16.68 25.98
CA PRO A 146 32.78 17.88 26.74
C PRO A 146 31.85 18.17 27.93
N LYS A 147 30.77 17.38 28.10
CA LYS A 147 29.80 17.53 29.21
C LYS A 147 30.10 16.62 30.40
N CYS A 148 30.50 15.38 30.17
CA CYS A 148 30.71 14.37 31.23
C CYS A 148 32.09 13.69 31.20
N ASN A 149 32.96 14.08 30.27
CA ASN A 149 34.31 13.55 30.08
C ASN A 149 34.40 12.03 29.84
N SER A 150 33.33 11.40 29.33
CA SER A 150 33.30 9.99 28.94
C SER A 150 33.38 9.81 27.42
N GLU A 151 33.68 8.59 26.95
CA GLU A 151 33.86 8.28 25.53
C GLU A 151 32.52 8.14 24.79
N HIS A 152 31.98 9.26 24.31
CA HIS A 152 30.83 9.33 23.39
C HIS A 152 30.68 10.74 22.81
N LEU A 153 29.87 10.86 21.74
CA LEU A 153 29.48 12.16 21.20
C LEU A 153 28.49 12.86 22.15
N ILE A 154 28.58 14.19 22.26
CA ILE A 154 27.71 14.97 23.15
C ILE A 154 26.21 14.76 22.90
N LYS A 155 25.81 14.43 21.66
CA LYS A 155 24.42 14.11 21.30
C LYS A 155 23.88 12.85 21.99
N ASP A 156 24.77 11.98 22.44
CA ASP A 156 24.48 10.70 23.10
C ASP A 156 24.73 10.78 24.63
N CYS A 157 25.09 11.97 25.16
CA CYS A 157 25.44 12.17 26.56
C CYS A 157 24.19 12.31 27.46
N PRO A 158 23.98 11.44 28.47
CA PRO A 158 22.82 11.50 29.36
C PRO A 158 22.67 12.84 30.08
N SER A 159 23.76 13.37 30.65
CA SER A 159 23.73 14.66 31.36
C SER A 159 23.55 15.88 30.44
N PHE A 160 23.79 15.71 29.13
CA PHE A 160 23.46 16.72 28.13
C PHE A 160 21.98 16.66 27.75
N LEU A 161 21.43 15.45 27.53
CA LEU A 161 20.04 15.23 27.18
C LEU A 161 19.07 15.61 28.32
N GLU A 162 19.46 15.37 29.57
CA GLU A 162 18.71 15.76 30.77
C GLU A 162 18.67 17.28 31.01
N SER A 163 19.59 18.05 30.40
CA SER A 163 19.57 19.51 30.51
C SER A 163 18.50 20.14 29.61
N SER A 164 17.95 21.29 30.00
CA SER A 164 16.92 21.98 29.21
C SER A 164 17.45 22.38 27.83
N PRO A 165 16.61 22.41 26.78
CA PRO A 165 17.07 22.80 25.43
C PRO A 165 17.73 24.19 25.38
N LYS A 166 17.27 25.13 26.21
CA LYS A 166 17.94 26.43 26.42
C LYS A 166 19.35 26.27 27.00
N ALA A 167 19.51 25.46 28.04
CA ALA A 167 20.82 25.17 28.62
C ALA A 167 21.76 24.46 27.63
N ARG A 168 21.24 23.57 26.78
CA ARG A 168 22.02 22.92 25.71
C ARG A 168 22.47 23.92 24.65
N ASN A 169 21.58 24.81 24.22
CA ASN A 169 21.88 25.84 23.22
C ASN A 169 22.92 26.85 23.76
N ASP A 170 22.87 27.19 25.04
CA ASP A 170 23.85 28.09 25.68
C ASP A 170 25.21 27.39 25.94
N PHE A 171 25.21 26.06 26.07
CA PHE A 171 26.39 25.24 26.35
C PHE A 171 27.19 24.92 25.08
N THR A 172 26.52 24.52 23.99
CA THR A 172 27.16 23.95 22.79
C THR A 172 28.18 24.89 22.12
N PRO A 173 27.89 26.18 21.88
CA PRO A 173 28.83 27.11 21.25
C PRO A 173 30.08 27.35 22.09
N LYS A 174 29.97 27.27 23.42
CA LYS A 174 31.06 27.54 24.37
C LYS A 174 32.09 26.40 24.47
N GLN A 175 31.75 25.21 23.95
CA GLN A 175 32.56 23.99 24.06
C GLN A 175 33.21 23.57 22.73
N GLY A 176 33.21 24.45 21.72
CA GLY A 176 33.86 24.17 20.42
C GLY A 176 33.14 23.12 19.57
N VAL A 177 31.90 22.79 19.90
CA VAL A 177 31.06 21.82 19.18
C VAL A 177 30.21 22.57 18.14
N CYS A 178 30.02 22.00 16.95
CA CYS A 178 29.14 22.58 15.94
C CYS A 178 27.67 22.59 16.41
N SER A 179 27.05 23.77 16.52
CA SER A 179 25.64 23.91 16.94
C SER A 179 24.62 23.30 15.96
N ARG A 180 25.02 22.93 14.73
CA ARG A 180 24.14 22.36 13.70
C ARG A 180 24.10 20.83 13.69
N CYS A 181 25.22 20.17 13.96
CA CYS A 181 25.35 18.71 13.91
C CYS A 181 25.87 18.07 15.21
N LEU A 182 26.20 18.88 16.22
CA LEU A 182 26.80 18.47 17.49
C LEU A 182 28.11 17.70 17.38
N HIS A 183 28.85 17.92 16.28
CA HIS A 183 30.16 17.33 16.08
C HIS A 183 31.24 18.13 16.84
N PRO A 184 32.21 17.46 17.51
CA PRO A 184 33.25 18.10 18.31
C PRO A 184 34.27 18.94 17.53
N GLU A 185 34.21 18.94 16.20
CA GLU A 185 34.98 19.86 15.36
C GLU A 185 34.05 20.93 14.78
N ALA A 186 34.30 22.20 15.15
CA ALA A 186 33.57 23.34 14.65
C ALA A 186 33.92 23.61 13.17
N HIS A 187 33.07 23.14 12.26
CA HIS A 187 33.17 23.44 10.82
C HIS A 187 32.28 24.64 10.39
N GLY A 188 31.73 25.39 11.34
CA GLY A 188 31.09 26.69 11.10
C GLY A 188 30.03 26.69 9.98
N HIS A 189 30.20 27.59 8.99
CA HIS A 189 29.26 27.82 7.89
C HIS A 189 29.19 26.70 6.85
N SER A 190 30.14 25.75 6.82
CA SER A 190 30.13 24.63 5.86
C SER A 190 29.23 23.46 6.29
N CYS A 191 28.66 23.53 7.49
CA CYS A 191 27.69 22.54 7.95
C CYS A 191 26.32 22.78 7.31
N LEU A 192 25.89 21.88 6.42
CA LEU A 192 24.61 21.94 5.70
C LEU A 192 23.39 21.47 6.55
N THR A 193 23.62 21.05 7.79
CA THR A 193 22.55 20.51 8.65
C THR A 193 21.67 21.65 9.18
N LYS A 194 20.35 21.51 9.03
CA LYS A 194 19.33 22.43 9.54
C LYS A 194 18.45 21.75 10.60
N CYS A 195 17.79 22.55 11.43
CA CYS A 195 16.89 22.05 12.46
C CYS A 195 15.71 21.31 11.82
N ALA A 196 15.49 20.06 12.22
CA ALA A 196 14.36 19.27 11.74
C ALA A 196 12.99 19.78 12.22
N ILE A 197 12.94 20.73 13.17
CA ILE A 197 11.71 21.26 13.75
C ILE A 197 11.33 22.62 13.13
N CYS A 198 12.28 23.56 13.01
CA CYS A 198 11.99 24.91 12.50
C CYS A 198 12.81 25.33 11.27
N SER A 199 13.62 24.43 10.69
CA SER A 199 14.49 24.68 9.52
C SER A 199 15.58 25.76 9.69
N GLU A 200 15.79 26.27 10.90
CA GLU A 200 16.86 27.21 11.23
C GLU A 200 18.21 26.52 11.49
N ASN A 201 19.28 27.32 11.61
CA ASN A 201 20.67 26.88 11.65
C ASN A 201 21.14 26.30 13.01
N HIS A 202 20.42 25.32 13.55
CA HIS A 202 20.77 24.60 14.79
C HIS A 202 20.34 23.13 14.78
N HIS A 203 20.94 22.30 15.62
CA HIS A 203 20.60 20.90 15.79
C HIS A 203 19.26 20.74 16.52
N LYS A 204 18.47 19.69 16.21
CA LYS A 204 17.15 19.44 16.84
C LYS A 204 17.20 19.41 18.38
N LEU A 205 18.31 18.93 18.96
CA LEU A 205 18.50 18.87 20.42
C LEU A 205 18.75 20.25 21.07
N LEU A 206 19.04 21.29 20.28
CA LEU A 206 19.22 22.66 20.77
C LEU A 206 17.99 23.54 20.52
N HIS A 207 16.92 22.98 19.95
CA HIS A 207 15.73 23.75 19.64
C HIS A 207 14.94 24.06 20.91
N PHE A 208 14.68 25.34 21.17
CA PHE A 208 13.81 25.82 22.24
C PHE A 208 12.85 26.88 21.68
N GLY A 209 11.54 26.64 21.82
CA GLY A 209 10.47 27.50 21.30
C GLY A 209 9.59 26.78 20.26
N ASN A 210 8.27 26.80 20.48
CA ASN A 210 7.20 26.13 19.73
C ASN A 210 7.54 24.70 19.23
N GLU A 211 7.71 23.80 20.20
CA GLU A 211 7.72 22.36 19.96
C GLU A 211 6.32 21.86 19.54
N PRO A 212 6.19 20.91 18.59
CA PRO A 212 5.01 20.06 18.49
C PRO A 212 4.96 19.10 19.70
N PRO A 213 3.75 18.72 20.17
CA PRO A 213 3.59 18.08 21.47
C PRO A 213 4.23 16.69 21.48
N THR A 214 5.12 16.48 22.46
CA THR A 214 5.64 15.18 22.84
C THR A 214 4.53 14.36 23.47
N ASN A 215 4.49 13.08 23.12
CA ASN A 215 3.45 12.14 23.48
C ASN A 215 3.55 11.78 24.98
N GLN A 216 2.92 12.57 25.85
CA GLN A 216 2.48 12.15 27.17
C GLN A 216 1.34 13.05 27.65
N GLN A 217 0.17 12.43 27.80
CA GLN A 217 -1.04 12.91 28.46
C GLN A 217 -1.87 13.99 27.75
N ALA A 218 -3.17 13.80 27.95
CA ALA A 218 -4.28 14.49 27.32
C ALA A 218 -4.36 15.99 27.66
N ALA A 219 -5.11 16.68 26.80
CA ALA A 219 -5.77 17.99 26.95
C ALA A 219 -5.07 19.21 26.32
N SER A 220 -5.69 19.65 25.23
CA SER A 220 -5.93 21.03 24.78
C SER A 220 -4.83 22.09 24.90
N ALA A 221 -4.36 22.54 23.73
CA ALA A 221 -4.05 23.95 23.52
C ALA A 221 -4.56 24.39 22.15
N VAL A 222 -5.52 25.31 22.18
CA VAL A 222 -6.10 25.99 21.02
C VAL A 222 -5.06 26.94 20.45
N VAL A 223 -4.72 26.77 19.17
CA VAL A 223 -4.21 27.86 18.32
C VAL A 223 -5.17 27.98 17.14
N THR A 224 -5.93 29.07 17.15
CA THR A 224 -6.90 29.46 16.13
C THR A 224 -6.19 29.88 14.84
N ASN A 225 -6.35 29.10 13.76
CA ASN A 225 -6.74 29.55 12.41
C ASN A 225 -6.49 28.49 11.33
N SER A 226 -7.45 27.56 11.21
CA SER A 226 -7.98 26.93 9.99
C SER A 226 -8.79 25.72 10.45
N THR A 227 -10.10 25.76 10.27
CA THR A 227 -11.04 24.76 10.83
C THR A 227 -10.88 23.41 10.16
N THR A 228 -9.95 22.59 10.63
CA THR A 228 -9.90 21.17 10.25
C THR A 228 -11.14 20.52 10.84
N LYS A 229 -12.07 20.09 9.97
CA LYS A 229 -13.31 19.40 10.36
C LYS A 229 -12.94 18.20 11.24
N ILE A 230 -13.24 18.27 12.53
CA ILE A 230 -13.09 17.15 13.46
C ILE A 230 -14.06 16.06 13.00
N ARG A 231 -13.55 14.82 12.83
CA ARG A 231 -14.35 13.65 12.47
C ARG A 231 -14.30 12.65 13.61
N ILE A 232 -15.46 12.09 13.95
CA ILE A 232 -15.56 11.00 14.92
C ILE A 232 -15.09 9.72 14.22
N VAL A 233 -14.21 8.96 14.89
CA VAL A 233 -13.75 7.65 14.44
C VAL A 233 -14.09 6.63 15.50
N LEU A 234 -14.80 5.58 15.11
CA LEU A 234 -15.19 4.48 15.99
C LEU A 234 -14.26 3.30 15.74
N ASN A 235 -13.54 2.87 16.77
CA ASN A 235 -12.54 1.81 16.67
C ASN A 235 -13.07 0.50 17.25
N ALA A 236 -13.75 -0.29 16.42
CA ALA A 236 -14.24 -1.61 16.80
C ALA A 236 -13.16 -2.70 16.80
N SER A 237 -11.93 -2.37 16.37
CA SER A 237 -10.76 -3.25 16.42
C SER A 237 -9.93 -3.05 17.71
N ALA A 238 -10.34 -2.13 18.59
CA ALA A 238 -9.73 -1.96 19.90
C ALA A 238 -9.99 -3.21 20.75
N LYS A 239 -8.92 -3.85 21.20
CA LYS A 239 -9.01 -5.03 22.07
C LYS A 239 -9.41 -4.61 23.48
N THR A 240 -10.32 -5.38 24.07
CA THR A 240 -10.67 -5.27 25.48
C THR A 240 -9.56 -5.86 26.37
N THR A 241 -9.72 -5.79 27.69
CA THR A 241 -8.85 -6.48 28.65
C THR A 241 -8.84 -8.01 28.45
N ALA A 242 -9.86 -8.56 27.78
CA ALA A 242 -9.92 -9.97 27.40
C ALA A 242 -9.15 -10.29 26.10
N GLY A 243 -8.52 -9.30 25.44
CA GLY A 243 -7.75 -9.48 24.21
C GLY A 243 -8.60 -9.63 22.92
N ILE A 244 -9.92 -9.56 23.04
CA ILE A 244 -10.90 -9.66 21.95
C ILE A 244 -11.47 -8.27 21.66
N SER A 245 -11.58 -7.92 20.38
CA SER A 245 -12.27 -6.72 19.90
C SER A 245 -13.70 -7.01 19.43
N LEU A 246 -14.53 -5.98 19.25
CA LEU A 246 -15.87 -6.17 18.71
C LEU A 246 -15.83 -6.79 17.31
N ASN A 247 -14.87 -6.37 16.48
CA ASN A 247 -14.66 -6.92 15.14
C ASN A 247 -14.25 -8.39 15.14
N ASP A 248 -13.57 -8.88 16.19
CA ASP A 248 -13.25 -10.31 16.31
C ASP A 248 -14.50 -11.16 16.61
N ALA A 249 -15.53 -10.56 17.21
CA ALA A 249 -16.78 -11.24 17.58
C ALA A 249 -17.87 -11.14 16.50
N LEU A 250 -17.76 -10.20 15.55
CA LEU A 250 -18.73 -9.98 14.49
C LEU A 250 -18.43 -10.84 13.26
N LEU A 251 -19.47 -11.41 12.66
CA LEU A 251 -19.37 -12.08 11.37
C LEU A 251 -19.27 -11.04 10.24
N ASN A 252 -18.28 -11.17 9.36
CA ASN A 252 -18.02 -10.18 8.30
C ASN A 252 -19.09 -10.16 7.19
N GLY A 253 -19.84 -11.25 7.02
CA GLY A 253 -20.69 -11.46 5.84
C GLY A 253 -19.89 -11.86 4.59
N SER A 254 -20.61 -12.25 3.52
CA SER A 254 -20.00 -12.62 2.24
C SER A 254 -19.67 -11.38 1.39
N LYS A 255 -18.65 -11.47 0.52
CA LYS A 255 -18.37 -10.41 -0.46
C LYS A 255 -19.43 -10.45 -1.56
N ILE A 256 -20.39 -9.52 -1.52
CA ILE A 256 -21.49 -9.39 -2.49
C ILE A 256 -21.35 -8.18 -3.43
N GLN A 257 -20.34 -7.36 -3.20
CA GLN A 257 -20.03 -6.18 -4.01
C GLN A 257 -19.09 -6.54 -5.16
N ASP A 258 -19.37 -5.99 -6.34
CA ASP A 258 -18.53 -6.11 -7.52
C ASP A 258 -17.11 -5.61 -7.24
N ASP A 259 -16.13 -6.14 -7.99
CA ASP A 259 -14.78 -5.60 -7.91
C ASP A 259 -14.73 -4.17 -8.43
N LEU A 260 -13.97 -3.31 -7.74
CA LEU A 260 -13.81 -1.91 -8.13
C LEU A 260 -13.31 -1.77 -9.57
N SER A 261 -12.42 -2.68 -10.01
CA SER A 261 -11.91 -2.64 -11.38
C SER A 261 -13.01 -2.91 -12.42
N ASP A 262 -13.93 -3.82 -12.14
CA ASP A 262 -15.06 -4.14 -13.01
C ASP A 262 -16.05 -2.97 -13.08
N LEU A 263 -16.40 -2.37 -11.94
CA LEU A 263 -17.27 -1.20 -11.90
C LEU A 263 -16.68 -0.02 -12.68
N LEU A 264 -15.40 0.27 -12.46
CA LEU A 264 -14.71 1.36 -13.16
C LEU A 264 -14.62 1.11 -14.67
N LEU A 265 -14.53 -0.15 -15.08
CA LEU A 265 -14.52 -0.53 -16.48
C LEU A 265 -15.91 -0.36 -17.12
N LYS A 266 -17.00 -0.80 -16.46
CA LYS A 266 -18.39 -0.55 -16.88
C LYS A 266 -18.67 0.95 -17.03
N PHE A 267 -18.19 1.77 -16.08
CA PHE A 267 -18.32 3.23 -16.12
C PHE A 267 -17.60 3.89 -17.32
N ARG A 268 -16.56 3.24 -17.86
CA ARG A 268 -15.80 3.72 -19.01
C ARG A 268 -16.38 3.34 -20.36
N PHE A 269 -17.33 2.42 -20.40
CA PHE A 269 -17.71 1.77 -21.64
C PHE A 269 -18.32 2.74 -22.65
N ASN A 270 -19.37 3.45 -22.26
CA ASN A 270 -20.14 4.34 -23.14
C ASN A 270 -19.71 5.81 -23.07
N LYS A 271 -20.17 6.65 -24.01
CA LYS A 271 -19.79 8.07 -24.15
C LYS A 271 -20.34 9.01 -23.08
N ILE A 272 -21.47 8.70 -22.45
CA ILE A 272 -22.03 9.48 -21.34
C ILE A 272 -21.69 8.76 -20.04
N GLY A 273 -20.98 9.43 -19.13
CA GLY A 273 -20.75 8.95 -17.76
C GLY A 273 -21.62 9.74 -16.79
N ILE A 274 -22.19 9.06 -15.78
CA ILE A 274 -22.99 9.63 -14.71
C ILE A 274 -22.48 9.08 -13.38
N SER A 275 -22.32 9.96 -12.39
CA SER A 275 -22.00 9.58 -11.01
C SER A 275 -22.87 10.32 -10.01
N ALA A 276 -23.05 9.71 -8.85
CA ALA A 276 -23.69 10.30 -7.68
C ALA A 276 -23.11 9.70 -6.39
N ASP A 277 -23.23 10.43 -5.29
CA ASP A 277 -22.87 9.99 -3.94
C ASP A 277 -24.14 9.53 -3.19
N LEU A 278 -24.00 8.44 -2.44
CA LEU A 278 -25.02 7.89 -1.58
C LEU A 278 -24.54 7.96 -0.12
N LYS A 279 -25.41 8.37 0.80
CA LYS A 279 -25.05 8.46 2.22
C LYS A 279 -25.51 7.21 2.97
N THR A 280 -24.89 6.05 2.78
CA THR A 280 -25.54 4.76 3.13
C THR A 280 -25.52 4.38 4.61
N PHE A 281 -24.33 4.28 5.22
CA PHE A 281 -24.14 3.46 6.42
C PHE A 281 -25.02 3.91 7.60
N CYS A 282 -25.00 5.20 7.94
CA CYS A 282 -25.77 5.74 9.07
C CYS A 282 -27.28 5.91 8.80
N GLN A 283 -27.81 5.43 7.66
CA GLN A 283 -29.26 5.46 7.37
C GLN A 283 -29.94 4.11 7.62
N ILE A 284 -29.16 3.05 7.77
CA ILE A 284 -29.68 1.68 7.89
C ILE A 284 -29.82 1.34 9.36
N ASN A 285 -31.05 1.08 9.82
CA ASN A 285 -31.30 0.70 11.21
C ASN A 285 -30.74 -0.69 11.50
N VAL A 286 -30.09 -0.82 12.65
CA VAL A 286 -29.72 -2.11 13.25
C VAL A 286 -30.93 -2.62 14.04
N ASN A 287 -31.10 -3.94 14.09
CA ASN A 287 -32.16 -4.57 14.86
C ASN A 287 -32.09 -4.10 16.33
N PRO A 288 -33.21 -3.70 16.96
CA PRO A 288 -33.23 -3.29 18.36
C PRO A 288 -32.60 -4.28 19.35
N SER A 289 -32.63 -5.59 19.05
CA SER A 289 -31.95 -6.61 19.86
C SER A 289 -30.43 -6.40 19.96
N ASP A 290 -29.84 -5.80 18.93
CA ASP A 290 -28.40 -5.73 18.74
C ASP A 290 -27.82 -4.35 19.11
N TRP A 291 -28.67 -3.38 19.45
CA TRP A 291 -28.23 -2.02 19.83
C TRP A 291 -27.22 -2.02 20.99
N ASN A 292 -27.41 -2.91 21.96
CA ASN A 292 -26.50 -3.03 23.10
C ASN A 292 -25.13 -3.61 22.73
N LEU A 293 -24.96 -4.19 21.53
CA LEU A 293 -23.69 -4.70 21.03
C LEU A 293 -22.80 -3.62 20.42
N GLN A 294 -23.34 -2.43 20.15
CA GLN A 294 -22.63 -1.29 19.56
C GLN A 294 -22.73 -0.03 20.44
N ARG A 295 -22.33 -0.17 21.71
CA ARG A 295 -22.31 0.93 22.68
C ARG A 295 -21.05 1.79 22.60
N VAL A 296 -21.23 3.09 22.82
CA VAL A 296 -20.17 4.08 22.90
C VAL A 296 -20.28 4.89 24.18
N LEU A 297 -19.16 5.40 24.66
CA LEU A 297 -19.12 6.30 25.81
C LEU A 297 -18.90 7.73 25.31
N LEU A 298 -19.83 8.62 25.61
CA LEU A 298 -19.75 10.04 25.30
C LEU A 298 -19.61 10.84 26.59
N ARG A 299 -18.77 11.88 26.56
CA ARG A 299 -18.65 12.82 27.67
C ARG A 299 -18.38 14.22 27.14
N ASN A 300 -19.33 15.12 27.32
CA ASN A 300 -19.07 16.55 27.18
C ASN A 300 -18.47 17.04 28.49
N SER A 301 -17.18 17.35 28.56
CA SER A 301 -16.60 17.88 29.81
C SER A 301 -17.31 19.18 30.19
N PRO A 302 -17.84 19.34 31.42
CA PRO A 302 -17.58 18.56 32.65
C PRO A 302 -18.66 17.52 33.03
N GLU A 303 -19.61 17.21 32.15
CA GLU A 303 -20.72 16.28 32.41
C GLU A 303 -20.24 14.84 32.71
N PRO A 304 -21.05 14.04 33.43
CA PRO A 304 -20.81 12.62 33.61
C PRO A 304 -20.74 11.87 32.27
N MET A 305 -19.99 10.76 32.26
CA MET A 305 -19.91 9.89 31.09
C MET A 305 -21.26 9.19 30.83
N GLN A 306 -21.71 9.26 29.58
CA GLN A 306 -22.97 8.69 29.12
C GLN A 306 -22.70 7.47 28.24
N GLY A 307 -23.41 6.37 28.48
CA GLY A 307 -23.44 5.22 27.58
C GLY A 307 -24.53 5.40 26.55
N LEU A 308 -24.15 5.46 25.27
CA LEU A 308 -25.08 5.55 24.15
C LEU A 308 -25.03 4.25 23.36
N ALA A 309 -26.18 3.81 22.85
CA ALA A 309 -26.25 2.73 21.88
C ALA A 309 -26.38 3.33 20.48
N LEU A 310 -25.52 2.92 19.55
CA LEU A 310 -25.71 3.25 18.16
C LEU A 310 -26.92 2.45 17.64
N THR A 311 -27.77 3.06 16.82
CA THR A 311 -29.01 2.42 16.33
C THR A 311 -28.95 2.09 14.85
N THR A 312 -27.88 2.50 14.16
CA THR A 312 -27.70 2.30 12.72
C THR A 312 -26.41 1.53 12.44
N VAL A 313 -26.29 1.01 11.23
CA VAL A 313 -25.03 0.46 10.73
C VAL A 313 -23.98 1.56 10.81
N THR A 314 -22.79 1.22 11.29
CA THR A 314 -21.78 2.20 11.62
C THR A 314 -20.43 1.82 11.05
N TYR A 315 -19.70 2.83 10.57
CA TYR A 315 -18.35 2.69 10.05
C TYR A 315 -17.40 2.07 11.08
N GLY A 316 -16.44 1.27 10.60
CA GLY A 316 -15.41 0.63 11.42
C GLY A 316 -15.79 -0.76 11.93
N LEU A 317 -17.05 -1.18 11.76
CA LEU A 317 -17.48 -2.56 11.99
C LEU A 317 -17.18 -3.43 10.76
N ASN A 318 -16.63 -4.63 10.96
CA ASN A 318 -16.39 -5.58 9.88
C ASN A 318 -17.63 -5.87 9.00
N PRO A 319 -18.84 -6.12 9.54
CA PRO A 319 -20.03 -6.37 8.72
C PRO A 319 -20.62 -5.13 8.04
N ALA A 320 -20.13 -3.92 8.32
CA ALA A 320 -20.80 -2.68 7.89
C ALA A 320 -21.04 -2.62 6.37
N THR A 321 -20.03 -2.97 5.57
CA THR A 321 -20.12 -2.99 4.10
C THR A 321 -21.13 -4.03 3.63
N PHE A 322 -21.10 -5.25 4.18
CA PHE A 322 -22.06 -6.29 3.80
C PHE A 322 -23.50 -5.86 4.11
N LEU A 323 -23.75 -5.33 5.31
CA LEU A 323 -25.07 -4.88 5.72
C LEU A 323 -25.57 -3.73 4.82
N ALA A 324 -24.70 -2.77 4.51
CA ALA A 324 -25.03 -1.64 3.64
C ALA A 324 -25.41 -2.10 2.23
N VAL A 325 -24.55 -2.88 1.59
CA VAL A 325 -24.76 -3.37 0.23
C VAL A 325 -25.97 -4.31 0.16
N ARG A 326 -26.14 -5.22 1.13
CA ARG A 326 -27.27 -6.17 1.14
C ARG A 326 -28.61 -5.47 1.31
N THR A 327 -28.66 -4.41 2.11
CA THR A 327 -29.86 -3.58 2.30
C THR A 327 -30.20 -2.81 1.03
N LEU A 328 -29.19 -2.21 0.37
CA LEU A 328 -29.37 -1.54 -0.92
C LEU A 328 -29.87 -2.53 -1.98
N HIS A 329 -29.28 -3.73 -2.05
CA HIS A 329 -29.71 -4.81 -2.94
C HIS A 329 -31.15 -5.25 -2.68
N GLN A 330 -31.58 -5.28 -1.42
CA GLN A 330 -32.98 -5.56 -1.06
C GLN A 330 -33.90 -4.46 -1.57
N GLN A 331 -33.56 -3.19 -1.29
CA GLN A 331 -34.32 -2.03 -1.77
C GLN A 331 -34.49 -2.03 -3.28
N THR A 332 -33.43 -2.35 -4.03
CA THR A 332 -33.48 -2.39 -5.49
C THR A 332 -34.29 -3.57 -5.99
N THR A 333 -34.27 -4.70 -5.28
CA THR A 333 -35.13 -5.84 -5.60
C THR A 333 -36.60 -5.46 -5.39
N ASP A 334 -36.92 -4.81 -4.29
CA ASP A 334 -38.31 -4.52 -3.94
C ASP A 334 -38.92 -3.41 -4.82
N GLU A 335 -38.14 -2.37 -5.14
CA GLU A 335 -38.67 -1.16 -5.79
C GLU A 335 -38.29 -0.98 -7.26
N CYS A 336 -37.23 -1.63 -7.75
CA CYS A 336 -36.82 -1.53 -9.16
C CYS A 336 -37.30 -2.69 -10.02
N THR A 337 -37.93 -3.71 -9.42
CA THR A 337 -38.52 -4.83 -10.16
C THR A 337 -39.71 -4.34 -11.00
N GLY A 338 -39.58 -4.48 -12.32
CA GLY A 338 -40.58 -4.01 -13.31
C GLY A 338 -40.30 -2.63 -13.90
N LEU A 339 -39.25 -1.93 -13.45
CA LEU A 339 -38.76 -0.73 -14.14
C LEU A 339 -37.85 -1.11 -15.31
N LEU A 340 -37.68 -0.20 -16.27
CA LEU A 340 -36.82 -0.44 -17.42
C LEU A 340 -35.35 -0.51 -17.01
N ILE A 341 -34.96 0.19 -15.94
CA ILE A 341 -33.63 0.04 -15.33
C ILE A 341 -33.37 -1.36 -14.75
N GLY A 342 -34.41 -2.06 -14.31
CA GLY A 342 -34.32 -3.29 -13.54
C GLY A 342 -33.58 -3.16 -12.21
N SER A 343 -33.67 -4.19 -11.36
CA SER A 343 -32.95 -4.26 -10.08
C SER A 343 -31.44 -4.52 -10.24
N HIS A 344 -31.06 -5.26 -11.30
CA HIS A 344 -29.67 -5.68 -11.54
C HIS A 344 -28.70 -4.52 -11.82
N VAL A 345 -29.15 -3.45 -12.49
CA VAL A 345 -28.27 -2.31 -12.81
C VAL A 345 -27.82 -1.60 -11.53
N PRO A 346 -28.72 -1.10 -10.65
CA PRO A 346 -28.31 -0.57 -9.35
C PRO A 346 -27.40 -1.53 -8.58
N MET A 347 -27.74 -2.82 -8.49
CA MET A 347 -26.96 -3.80 -7.72
C MET A 347 -25.50 -3.92 -8.18
N SER A 348 -25.21 -3.64 -9.45
CA SER A 348 -23.89 -3.79 -10.07
C SER A 348 -23.15 -2.47 -10.35
N ASN A 349 -23.76 -1.34 -9.99
CA ASN A 349 -23.28 0.01 -10.30
C ASN A 349 -22.94 0.87 -9.06
N PHE A 350 -23.01 0.29 -7.87
CA PHE A 350 -22.52 0.91 -6.64
C PHE A 350 -21.21 0.30 -6.16
N TYR A 351 -20.35 1.14 -5.60
CA TYR A 351 -19.24 0.71 -4.77
C TYR A 351 -19.21 1.57 -3.50
N ASP A 352 -19.51 0.93 -2.37
CA ASP A 352 -19.79 1.60 -1.11
C ASP A 352 -20.83 2.72 -1.29
N ASP A 353 -20.40 3.97 -1.14
CA ASP A 353 -21.22 5.17 -1.26
C ASP A 353 -21.23 5.74 -2.70
N ASP A 354 -20.36 5.29 -3.60
CA ASP A 354 -20.22 5.83 -4.96
C ASP A 354 -21.11 5.09 -5.97
N PHE A 355 -22.00 5.81 -6.65
CA PHE A 355 -22.75 5.34 -7.81
C PHE A 355 -22.04 5.69 -9.12
N LEU A 356 -21.87 4.72 -10.02
CA LEU A 356 -21.24 4.90 -11.33
C LEU A 356 -21.97 4.21 -12.45
N TYR A 357 -22.38 4.98 -13.46
CA TYR A 357 -23.09 4.46 -14.62
C TYR A 357 -22.61 5.09 -15.94
N SER A 358 -22.71 4.34 -17.03
CA SER A 358 -22.42 4.85 -18.37
C SER A 358 -23.53 4.51 -19.36
N SER A 359 -23.85 5.45 -20.25
CA SER A 359 -24.94 5.33 -21.21
C SER A 359 -24.52 5.71 -22.63
N PRO A 360 -25.03 5.00 -23.67
CA PRO A 360 -24.67 5.25 -25.06
C PRO A 360 -25.33 6.49 -25.65
N ASN A 361 -26.45 6.97 -25.08
CA ASN A 361 -27.19 8.10 -25.60
C ASN A 361 -27.92 8.91 -24.51
N LEU A 362 -28.26 10.16 -24.85
CA LEU A 362 -28.84 11.13 -23.90
C LEU A 362 -30.21 10.68 -23.36
N HIS A 363 -31.03 10.06 -24.20
CA HIS A 363 -32.38 9.64 -23.82
C HIS A 363 -32.33 8.54 -22.74
N ALA A 364 -31.57 7.48 -22.99
CA ALA A 364 -31.36 6.41 -22.02
C ALA A 364 -30.74 6.92 -20.71
N ALA A 365 -29.78 7.85 -20.81
CA ALA A 365 -29.15 8.47 -19.64
C ALA A 365 -30.16 9.24 -18.74
N LYS A 366 -31.03 10.05 -19.36
CA LYS A 366 -32.07 10.81 -18.65
C LYS A 366 -33.09 9.89 -18.00
N GLN A 367 -33.62 8.95 -18.78
CA GLN A 367 -34.61 7.99 -18.31
C GLN A 367 -34.08 7.17 -17.13
N PHE A 368 -32.85 6.67 -17.24
CA PHE A 368 -32.20 5.94 -16.17
C PHE A 368 -32.11 6.76 -14.88
N THR A 369 -31.68 8.02 -14.99
CA THR A 369 -31.53 8.91 -13.83
C THR A 369 -32.87 9.15 -13.13
N SER A 370 -33.95 9.39 -13.88
CA SER A 370 -35.28 9.58 -13.30
C SER A 370 -35.84 8.30 -12.66
N GLU A 371 -35.62 7.15 -13.29
CA GLU A 371 -36.09 5.87 -12.79
C GLU A 371 -35.30 5.38 -11.58
N LEU A 372 -34.05 5.85 -11.36
CA LEU A 372 -33.24 5.44 -10.21
C LEU A 372 -33.58 6.21 -8.92
N ILE A 373 -33.83 7.51 -9.04
CA ILE A 373 -34.00 8.40 -7.87
C ILE A 373 -35.23 8.01 -7.04
N SER A 374 -36.37 7.83 -7.70
CA SER A 374 -37.65 7.59 -7.01
C SER A 374 -37.65 6.28 -6.20
N PRO A 375 -37.29 5.10 -6.76
CA PRO A 375 -37.21 3.84 -6.03
C PRO A 375 -36.27 3.85 -4.83
N LEU A 376 -35.08 4.44 -4.97
CA LEU A 376 -34.11 4.49 -3.87
C LEU A 376 -34.57 5.44 -2.76
N SER A 377 -35.20 6.56 -3.12
CA SER A 377 -35.70 7.53 -2.14
C SER A 377 -36.77 6.94 -1.20
N LYS A 378 -37.55 5.97 -1.66
CA LYS A 378 -38.55 5.26 -0.81
C LYS A 378 -37.91 4.54 0.37
N GLY A 379 -36.69 4.02 0.19
CA GLY A 379 -35.90 3.37 1.23
C GLY A 379 -35.01 4.32 2.02
N GLY A 380 -35.12 5.64 1.80
CA GLY A 380 -34.26 6.64 2.41
C GLY A 380 -32.87 6.78 1.76
N PHE A 381 -32.58 6.02 0.70
CA PHE A 381 -31.32 6.07 -0.06
C PHE A 381 -31.31 7.27 -1.01
N LEU A 382 -31.02 8.44 -0.45
CA LEU A 382 -31.02 9.71 -1.19
C LEU A 382 -29.68 9.90 -1.92
N LEU A 383 -29.72 9.81 -3.25
CA LEU A 383 -28.60 10.14 -4.13
C LEU A 383 -28.42 11.64 -4.28
N ARG A 384 -27.17 12.10 -4.17
CA ARG A 384 -26.77 13.51 -4.20
C ARG A 384 -25.46 13.68 -4.96
N GLU A 385 -25.02 14.92 -5.09
CA GLU A 385 -23.79 15.29 -5.78
C GLU A 385 -23.68 14.72 -7.21
N TRP A 386 -24.80 14.75 -7.94
CA TRP A 386 -24.89 14.24 -9.30
C TRP A 386 -23.95 14.99 -10.26
N VAL A 387 -23.20 14.25 -11.08
CA VAL A 387 -22.30 14.78 -12.11
C VAL A 387 -22.32 13.93 -13.37
N SER A 388 -22.21 14.58 -14.53
CA SER A 388 -22.04 13.95 -15.84
C SER A 388 -21.13 14.78 -16.75
N ASN A 389 -20.43 14.14 -17.71
CA ASN A 389 -19.78 14.89 -18.80
C ASN A 389 -20.77 15.58 -19.72
N VAL A 390 -22.02 15.10 -19.78
CA VAL A 390 -23.06 15.70 -20.62
C VAL A 390 -24.09 16.38 -19.72
N LYS A 391 -23.93 17.70 -19.53
CA LYS A 391 -24.76 18.50 -18.61
C LYS A 391 -26.27 18.35 -18.86
N SER A 392 -26.67 18.20 -20.12
CA SER A 392 -28.09 18.03 -20.48
C SER A 392 -28.72 16.76 -19.92
N VAL A 393 -27.94 15.75 -19.51
CA VAL A 393 -28.45 14.55 -18.81
C VAL A 393 -29.10 14.92 -17.48
N LEU A 394 -28.55 15.93 -16.79
CA LEU A 394 -28.97 16.32 -15.45
C LEU A 394 -29.86 17.57 -15.44
N SER A 395 -30.33 18.02 -16.61
CA SER A 395 -31.13 19.26 -16.74
C SER A 395 -32.45 19.22 -15.95
N ASP A 396 -32.95 18.01 -15.69
CA ASP A 396 -34.26 17.80 -15.08
C ASP A 396 -34.13 17.62 -13.55
N LEU A 397 -32.90 17.63 -13.02
CA LEU A 397 -32.62 17.54 -11.59
C LEU A 397 -32.58 18.93 -10.95
N SER A 398 -33.03 18.99 -9.68
CA SER A 398 -32.92 20.22 -8.89
C SER A 398 -31.46 20.54 -8.54
N ASP A 399 -31.10 21.82 -8.53
CA ASP A 399 -29.73 22.30 -8.28
C ASP A 399 -29.11 21.78 -6.97
N HIS A 400 -29.92 21.54 -5.93
CA HIS A 400 -29.43 21.03 -4.64
C HIS A 400 -28.94 19.58 -4.68
N LEU A 401 -29.33 18.82 -5.70
CA LEU A 401 -28.86 17.45 -5.94
C LEU A 401 -27.57 17.42 -6.75
N LEU A 402 -27.23 18.51 -7.45
CA LEU A 402 -26.03 18.59 -8.28
C LEU A 402 -24.78 18.85 -7.43
N ALA A 403 -23.63 18.32 -7.86
CA ALA A 403 -22.38 18.63 -7.18
C ALA A 403 -22.00 20.12 -7.37
N LYS A 404 -21.65 20.81 -6.28
CA LYS A 404 -21.29 22.23 -6.30
C LYS A 404 -19.91 22.52 -6.89
N SER A 405 -19.01 21.52 -6.89
CA SER A 405 -17.68 21.61 -7.49
C SER A 405 -17.16 20.21 -7.82
N GLY A 406 -16.57 20.05 -9.01
CA GLY A 406 -16.10 18.79 -9.62
C GLY A 406 -16.05 17.59 -8.68
N HIS A 407 -17.09 16.74 -8.76
CA HIS A 407 -17.13 15.49 -8.01
C HIS A 407 -15.91 14.65 -8.36
N LYS A 408 -15.15 14.30 -7.33
CA LYS A 408 -13.99 13.41 -7.43
C LYS A 408 -14.47 12.01 -7.12
N ILE A 409 -14.69 11.20 -8.15
CA ILE A 409 -14.99 9.79 -7.97
C ILE A 409 -13.68 9.11 -7.57
N PHE A 410 -13.69 8.42 -6.42
CA PHE A 410 -12.56 7.74 -5.78
C PHE A 410 -11.35 8.63 -5.51
N GLU A 411 -11.33 9.34 -4.39
CA GLU A 411 -10.15 10.07 -3.93
C GLU A 411 -9.41 9.28 -2.84
N SER A 412 -8.24 8.71 -3.17
CA SER A 412 -7.32 8.22 -2.15
C SER A 412 -6.55 9.38 -1.52
N LYS A 413 -6.58 9.47 -0.19
CA LYS A 413 -5.75 10.38 0.61
C LYS A 413 -4.89 9.57 1.57
N ALA A 414 -3.92 8.84 1.05
CA ALA A 414 -2.86 8.29 1.90
C ALA A 414 -1.72 9.31 1.99
N HIS A 415 -1.48 9.90 3.16
CA HIS A 415 -0.31 10.73 3.49
C HIS A 415 0.12 11.78 2.43
N GLY A 416 -0.84 12.46 1.79
CA GLY A 416 -0.53 13.48 0.78
C GLY A 416 0.07 12.93 -0.51
N ALA A 417 -0.10 11.64 -0.78
CA ALA A 417 0.39 10.97 -1.98
C ALA A 417 -0.71 10.39 -2.88
N ALA A 418 -0.48 10.57 -4.18
CA ALA A 418 -1.34 10.35 -5.35
C ALA A 418 -2.85 10.14 -5.13
N SER A 419 -3.65 11.11 -5.58
CA SER A 419 -5.09 10.93 -5.73
C SER A 419 -5.38 10.57 -7.18
N TYR A 420 -5.84 9.34 -7.41
CA TYR A 420 -6.68 9.09 -8.58
C TYR A 420 -7.89 10.01 -8.43
N VAL A 421 -8.22 10.80 -9.43
CA VAL A 421 -9.44 11.62 -9.43
C VAL A 421 -10.12 11.35 -10.74
N ARG A 422 -11.16 10.52 -10.69
CA ARG A 422 -12.01 10.34 -11.86
C ARG A 422 -13.12 11.38 -11.80
N SER A 423 -13.09 12.32 -12.72
CA SER A 423 -14.25 13.17 -12.99
C SER A 423 -15.07 12.49 -14.09
N PRO A 424 -16.41 12.64 -14.09
CA PRO A 424 -17.24 12.24 -15.22
C PRO A 424 -16.84 12.92 -16.54
N ASN A 425 -16.04 13.98 -16.51
CA ASN A 425 -15.44 14.68 -17.65
C ASN A 425 -14.77 13.72 -18.66
N GLU A 426 -14.47 14.24 -19.86
CA GLU A 426 -13.90 13.47 -20.99
C GLU A 426 -12.62 12.69 -20.63
N HIS A 427 -11.87 13.16 -19.64
CA HIS A 427 -10.63 12.56 -19.17
C HIS A 427 -10.68 12.27 -17.65
N GLY A 428 -10.20 11.09 -17.27
CA GLY A 428 -9.78 10.83 -15.90
C GLY A 428 -8.38 11.39 -15.67
N THR A 429 -8.12 11.91 -14.47
CA THR A 429 -6.82 12.49 -14.10
C THR A 429 -6.18 11.67 -12.99
N TYR A 430 -4.95 11.25 -13.21
CA TYR A 430 -4.09 10.80 -12.12
C TYR A 430 -3.31 12.00 -11.60
N THR A 431 -3.42 12.34 -10.32
CA THR A 431 -2.60 13.38 -9.70
C THR A 431 -1.65 12.76 -8.70
N VAL A 432 -0.34 12.92 -8.89
CA VAL A 432 0.69 12.46 -7.94
C VAL A 432 1.17 13.65 -7.09
N ASN A 433 0.79 13.68 -5.82
CA ASN A 433 1.38 14.60 -4.83
C ASN A 433 2.41 13.81 -4.00
N THR A 434 3.45 14.44 -3.46
CA THR A 434 4.40 13.78 -2.53
C THR A 434 5.03 14.77 -1.56
N PHE A 435 5.24 14.37 -0.30
CA PHE A 435 5.96 15.12 0.73
C PHE A 435 6.90 14.18 1.52
N GLY A 436 8.13 14.60 1.85
CA GLY A 436 8.96 13.95 2.89
C GLY A 436 10.02 12.91 2.44
N THR A 437 10.83 12.41 3.39
CA THR A 437 12.27 12.04 3.28
C THR A 437 12.61 10.58 2.84
N VAL A 438 13.88 10.17 3.08
CA VAL A 438 14.80 9.36 2.24
C VAL A 438 14.75 7.82 2.48
N GLY A 439 13.91 7.33 3.40
CA GLY A 439 13.89 5.94 3.90
C GLY A 439 13.29 4.88 2.97
N VAL A 440 13.36 3.61 3.37
CA VAL A 440 12.79 2.46 2.66
C VAL A 440 11.26 2.44 2.76
N ASP A 441 10.72 2.80 3.92
CA ASP A 441 9.30 2.97 4.20
C ASP A 441 8.63 3.99 3.25
N TYR A 442 9.34 5.05 2.89
CA TYR A 442 8.87 6.07 1.97
C TYR A 442 8.61 5.50 0.56
N MET A 443 9.50 4.65 0.03
CA MET A 443 9.28 4.01 -1.27
C MET A 443 8.01 3.16 -1.27
N LEU A 444 7.82 2.37 -0.21
CA LEU A 444 6.62 1.55 -0.08
C LEU A 444 5.37 2.41 0.09
N SER A 445 5.43 3.48 0.89
CA SER A 445 4.34 4.44 1.07
C SER A 445 3.92 5.07 -0.27
N VAL A 446 4.89 5.52 -1.07
CA VAL A 446 4.63 6.04 -2.43
C VAL A 446 4.00 4.95 -3.30
N ILE A 447 4.56 3.75 -3.36
CA ILE A 447 4.00 2.64 -4.17
C ILE A 447 2.57 2.30 -3.76
N CYS A 448 2.29 2.21 -2.46
CA CYS A 448 0.97 1.92 -1.91
C CYS A 448 -0.02 3.07 -2.14
N SER A 449 0.46 4.31 -2.23
CA SER A 449 -0.38 5.47 -2.54
C SER A 449 -0.82 5.54 -4.01
N LEU A 450 -0.09 4.89 -4.92
CA LEU A 450 -0.42 4.82 -6.35
C LEU A 450 -1.57 3.83 -6.59
N ILE A 451 -2.78 4.18 -6.14
CA ILE A 451 -3.99 3.40 -6.36
C ILE A 451 -4.35 3.45 -7.85
N ASP A 452 -4.31 2.29 -8.50
CA ASP A 452 -4.56 2.14 -9.94
C ASP A 452 -5.36 0.86 -10.24
N PRO A 453 -6.69 0.87 -9.99
CA PRO A 453 -7.52 -0.33 -10.06
C PRO A 453 -7.56 -0.94 -11.46
N LEU A 454 -7.55 -0.08 -12.49
CA LEU A 454 -7.51 -0.47 -13.90
C LEU A 454 -6.09 -0.73 -14.42
N ARG A 455 -5.06 -0.46 -13.60
CA ARG A 455 -3.65 -0.66 -13.91
C ARG A 455 -3.18 0.15 -15.12
N LEU A 456 -3.66 1.36 -15.34
CA LEU A 456 -3.25 2.16 -16.50
C LEU A 456 -1.87 2.79 -16.33
N LEU A 457 -1.40 2.90 -15.09
CA LEU A 457 -0.05 3.29 -14.70
C LEU A 457 0.84 2.06 -14.45
N ALA A 458 0.49 0.87 -14.92
CA ALA A 458 1.25 -0.35 -14.65
C ALA A 458 2.73 -0.25 -15.03
N THR A 459 3.06 0.46 -16.12
CA THR A 459 4.44 0.71 -16.57
C THR A 459 5.21 1.62 -15.62
N CYS A 460 4.52 2.57 -15.00
CA CYS A 460 5.07 3.46 -13.97
C CYS A 460 5.22 2.74 -12.62
N ILE A 461 4.22 1.96 -12.23
CA ILE A 461 4.19 1.25 -10.95
C ILE A 461 5.19 0.09 -10.97
N ILE A 462 5.40 -0.59 -12.11
CA ILE A 462 6.34 -1.70 -12.20
C ILE A 462 7.78 -1.23 -11.98
N THR A 463 8.19 -0.08 -12.51
CA THR A 463 9.54 0.47 -12.30
C THR A 463 9.75 0.87 -10.83
N CYS A 464 8.72 1.39 -10.17
CA CYS A 464 8.74 1.62 -8.73
C CYS A 464 8.91 0.31 -7.94
N LYS A 465 8.14 -0.72 -8.28
CA LYS A 465 8.21 -2.05 -7.64
C LYS A 465 9.56 -2.72 -7.85
N LEU A 466 10.16 -2.60 -9.03
CA LEU A 466 11.50 -3.12 -9.31
C LEU A 466 12.58 -2.41 -8.50
N SER A 467 12.46 -1.07 -8.37
CA SER A 467 13.37 -0.30 -7.53
C SER A 467 13.26 -0.71 -6.06
N PHE A 468 12.05 -0.97 -5.59
CA PHE A 468 11.80 -1.47 -4.23
C PHE A 468 12.28 -2.91 -4.03
N GLN A 469 12.08 -3.80 -5.01
CA GLN A 469 12.59 -5.17 -4.97
C GLN A 469 14.12 -5.19 -4.85
N GLY A 470 14.82 -4.26 -5.52
CA GLY A 470 16.27 -4.13 -5.42
C GLY A 470 16.80 -3.85 -4.00
N LEU A 471 15.94 -3.44 -3.06
CA LEU A 471 16.31 -3.29 -1.65
C LEU A 471 16.43 -4.63 -0.90
N TRP A 472 15.82 -5.70 -1.41
CA TRP A 472 15.83 -7.00 -0.75
C TRP A 472 17.23 -7.60 -0.63
N ASP A 473 18.15 -7.22 -1.52
CA ASP A 473 19.54 -7.66 -1.50
C ASP A 473 20.37 -6.95 -0.40
N TYR A 474 19.86 -5.86 0.17
CA TYR A 474 20.57 -5.01 1.14
C TYR A 474 20.15 -5.21 2.60
N PHE A 475 19.14 -6.06 2.86
CA PHE A 475 18.66 -6.40 4.23
C PHE A 475 18.43 -5.20 5.15
N LEU A 476 17.79 -4.15 4.60
CA LEU A 476 17.60 -2.88 5.29
C LEU A 476 16.36 -2.88 6.21
N ASN A 477 16.45 -2.15 7.32
CA ASN A 477 15.29 -1.78 8.13
C ASN A 477 14.51 -0.63 7.47
N TRP A 478 13.22 -0.48 7.81
CA TRP A 478 12.29 0.48 7.22
C TRP A 478 12.77 1.95 7.24
N ASP A 479 13.45 2.34 8.31
CA ASP A 479 13.95 3.69 8.59
C ASP A 479 15.35 3.97 8.03
N GLN A 480 16.03 2.95 7.49
CA GLN A 480 17.40 3.10 6.99
C GLN A 480 17.47 3.85 5.66
N PRO A 481 18.56 4.59 5.41
CA PRO A 481 18.77 5.26 4.13
C PRO A 481 18.96 4.25 3.01
N ARG A 482 18.51 4.62 1.81
CA ARG A 482 18.63 3.79 0.61
C ARG A 482 20.09 3.70 0.13
N PRO A 483 20.52 2.55 -0.40
CA PRO A 483 21.80 2.42 -1.09
C PRO A 483 21.89 3.42 -2.25
N PRO A 484 23.08 3.99 -2.54
CA PRO A 484 23.21 5.04 -3.55
C PRO A 484 22.73 4.65 -4.95
N ASP A 485 22.93 3.40 -5.35
CA ASP A 485 22.49 2.86 -6.64
C ASP A 485 20.96 2.76 -6.74
N ILE A 486 20.29 2.33 -5.66
CA ILE A 486 18.82 2.28 -5.60
C ILE A 486 18.24 3.68 -5.44
N ALA A 487 18.88 4.56 -4.66
CA ALA A 487 18.46 5.95 -4.51
C ALA A 487 18.47 6.68 -5.85
N LEU A 488 19.50 6.48 -6.67
CA LEU A 488 19.61 7.07 -8.01
C LEU A 488 18.53 6.52 -8.96
N LYS A 489 18.35 5.19 -9.01
CA LYS A 489 17.29 4.55 -9.82
C LYS A 489 15.90 5.04 -9.42
N TRP A 490 15.64 5.08 -8.11
CA TRP A 490 14.38 5.60 -7.57
C TRP A 490 14.20 7.06 -7.95
N GLN A 491 15.23 7.90 -7.82
CA GLN A 491 15.12 9.32 -8.15
C GLN A 491 14.74 9.53 -9.61
N VAL A 492 15.32 8.78 -10.55
CA VAL A 492 14.95 8.85 -11.98
C VAL A 492 13.47 8.49 -12.20
N VAL A 493 13.02 7.37 -11.62
CA VAL A 493 11.63 6.93 -11.73
C VAL A 493 10.68 7.94 -11.09
N PHE A 494 11.04 8.41 -9.90
CA PHE A 494 10.26 9.33 -9.08
C PHE A 494 10.13 10.71 -9.73
N THR A 495 11.23 11.28 -10.23
CA THR A 495 11.22 12.53 -11.00
C THR A 495 10.34 12.40 -12.24
N SER A 496 10.40 11.27 -12.95
CA SER A 496 9.53 11.04 -14.12
C SER A 496 8.03 11.01 -13.77
N LEU A 497 7.68 10.59 -12.55
CA LEU A 497 6.30 10.58 -12.05
C LEU A 497 5.81 11.96 -11.60
N ILE A 498 6.71 12.75 -11.01
CA ILE A 498 6.38 14.10 -10.50
C ILE A 498 6.38 15.13 -11.62
N ASP A 499 7.30 15.03 -12.58
CA ASP A 499 7.42 15.95 -13.72
C ASP A 499 6.21 15.86 -14.66
N LYS A 500 5.49 14.73 -14.62
CA LYS A 500 4.18 14.54 -15.27
C LYS A 500 3.13 14.24 -14.21
N PRO A 501 2.72 15.26 -13.42
CA PRO A 501 1.84 15.04 -12.29
C PRO A 501 0.42 14.65 -12.74
N THR A 502 0.11 14.80 -14.03
CA THR A 502 -1.22 14.63 -14.62
C THR A 502 -1.15 13.67 -15.81
N PHE A 503 -1.76 12.49 -15.67
CA PHE A 503 -2.02 11.58 -16.79
C PHE A 503 -3.49 11.66 -17.18
N ASN A 504 -3.76 12.11 -18.42
CA ASN A 504 -5.11 12.16 -18.96
C ASN A 504 -5.41 10.85 -19.69
N VAL A 505 -6.35 10.08 -19.17
CA VAL A 505 -6.85 8.87 -19.82
C VAL A 505 -8.28 9.12 -20.29
N PRO A 506 -8.60 8.89 -21.58
CA PRO A 506 -9.97 8.93 -22.05
C PRO A 506 -10.87 8.06 -21.18
N ARG A 507 -11.98 8.63 -20.70
CA ARG A 507 -12.97 7.87 -19.94
C ARG A 507 -13.62 6.82 -20.86
N CYS A 508 -14.15 7.28 -21.99
CA CYS A 508 -14.88 6.46 -22.94
C CYS A 508 -13.96 5.47 -23.68
N ILE A 509 -14.29 4.19 -23.64
CA ILE A 509 -13.62 3.12 -24.39
C ILE A 509 -14.28 2.94 -25.77
N LEU A 510 -15.60 3.11 -25.86
CA LEU A 510 -16.39 2.93 -27.09
C LEU A 510 -17.22 4.20 -27.39
N PRO A 511 -16.67 5.16 -28.15
CA PRO A 511 -17.31 6.46 -28.36
C PRO A 511 -18.55 6.43 -29.28
N SER A 512 -18.70 5.42 -30.14
CA SER A 512 -19.82 5.34 -31.09
C SER A 512 -20.51 3.98 -31.02
N ALA A 513 -21.71 3.89 -31.60
CA ALA A 513 -22.45 2.63 -31.70
C ALA A 513 -21.81 1.79 -32.82
N HIS A 514 -21.28 0.61 -32.48
CA HIS A 514 -20.43 -0.15 -33.39
C HIS A 514 -20.95 -1.58 -33.57
N SER A 515 -20.99 -2.04 -34.82
CA SER A 515 -21.34 -3.41 -35.21
C SER A 515 -20.18 -4.41 -35.04
N LEU A 516 -18.93 -3.93 -34.98
CA LEU A 516 -17.75 -4.76 -34.76
C LEU A 516 -16.80 -4.09 -33.76
N ILE A 517 -16.54 -4.77 -32.65
CA ILE A 517 -15.57 -4.39 -31.62
C ILE A 517 -14.51 -5.48 -31.59
N GLU A 518 -13.24 -5.10 -31.69
CA GLU A 518 -12.12 -6.04 -31.63
C GLU A 518 -11.31 -5.83 -30.35
N PHE A 519 -10.98 -6.94 -29.68
CA PHE A 519 -10.07 -6.94 -28.53
C PHE A 519 -8.71 -7.46 -28.96
N HIS A 520 -7.67 -6.67 -28.71
CA HIS A 520 -6.29 -7.00 -29.05
C HIS A 520 -5.48 -7.12 -27.77
N GLY A 521 -4.96 -8.32 -27.50
CA GLY A 521 -4.05 -8.58 -26.40
C GLY A 521 -2.61 -8.50 -26.84
N SER A 522 -1.78 -7.76 -26.10
CA SER A 522 -0.33 -7.81 -26.25
C SER A 522 0.33 -8.13 -24.91
N SER A 523 1.39 -8.92 -24.93
CA SER A 523 2.24 -9.16 -23.77
C SER A 523 3.70 -9.06 -24.12
N ASP A 524 4.48 -8.68 -23.13
CA ASP A 524 5.92 -8.78 -23.15
C ASP A 524 6.44 -9.39 -21.85
N SER A 525 7.43 -10.26 -21.97
CA SER A 525 8.02 -11.02 -20.88
C SER A 525 9.52 -10.75 -20.86
N SER A 526 10.04 -10.42 -19.69
CA SER A 526 11.49 -10.34 -19.48
C SER A 526 11.88 -11.23 -18.30
N LEU A 527 13.19 -11.36 -18.07
CA LEU A 527 13.73 -12.09 -16.92
C LEU A 527 13.40 -11.41 -15.57
N ILE A 528 12.92 -10.17 -15.57
CA ILE A 528 12.79 -9.35 -14.36
C ILE A 528 11.31 -8.97 -14.12
N PRO A 529 10.64 -8.13 -14.95
CA PRO A 529 9.18 -8.07 -14.95
C PRO A 529 8.56 -8.78 -16.15
N TYR A 530 7.26 -8.98 -16.06
CA TYR A 530 6.41 -9.31 -17.20
C TYR A 530 5.15 -8.44 -17.17
N GLY A 531 4.57 -8.20 -18.35
CA GLY A 531 3.43 -7.33 -18.51
C GLY A 531 2.55 -7.70 -19.70
N ALA A 532 1.29 -7.26 -19.63
CA ALA A 532 0.35 -7.37 -20.72
C ALA A 532 -0.59 -6.17 -20.75
N ALA A 533 -1.05 -5.83 -21.94
CA ALA A 533 -1.99 -4.76 -22.21
C ALA A 533 -3.11 -5.29 -23.11
N SER A 534 -4.35 -4.88 -22.82
CA SER A 534 -5.47 -5.06 -23.73
C SER A 534 -5.77 -3.75 -24.44
N TYR A 535 -6.08 -3.83 -25.72
CA TYR A 535 -6.54 -2.72 -26.54
C TYR A 535 -7.91 -3.04 -27.10
N VAL A 536 -8.78 -2.03 -27.16
CA VAL A 536 -10.08 -2.13 -27.82
C VAL A 536 -10.03 -1.31 -29.08
N ARG A 537 -10.36 -1.92 -30.21
CA ARG A 537 -10.40 -1.28 -31.52
C ARG A 537 -11.84 -1.26 -32.03
N SER A 538 -12.33 -0.08 -32.40
CA SER A 538 -13.67 0.10 -32.98
C SER A 538 -13.66 1.08 -34.17
N PRO A 539 -14.50 0.86 -35.20
CA PRO A 539 -14.58 1.74 -36.37
C PRO A 539 -15.42 2.98 -36.05
N ASN A 540 -14.91 4.19 -36.23
CA ASN A 540 -15.70 5.41 -36.10
C ASN A 540 -16.66 5.61 -37.29
N GLU A 541 -17.50 6.65 -37.19
CA GLU A 541 -18.53 7.00 -38.17
C GLU A 541 -17.98 7.27 -39.59
N HIS A 542 -16.67 7.49 -39.72
CA HIS A 542 -15.99 7.74 -41.00
C HIS A 542 -15.23 6.52 -41.55
N GLY A 543 -15.40 5.34 -40.94
CA GLY A 543 -14.71 4.10 -41.37
C GLY A 543 -13.23 4.02 -40.97
N THR A 544 -12.73 4.93 -40.14
CA THR A 544 -11.39 4.85 -39.53
C THR A 544 -11.46 4.22 -38.14
N TYR A 545 -10.36 3.71 -37.60
CA TYR A 545 -10.40 2.97 -36.33
C TYR A 545 -9.93 3.81 -35.15
N THR A 546 -10.66 3.74 -34.04
CA THR A 546 -10.25 4.23 -32.73
C THR A 546 -9.69 3.08 -31.91
N VAL A 547 -8.55 3.28 -31.26
CA VAL A 547 -7.94 2.28 -30.36
C VAL A 547 -7.82 2.90 -28.96
N THR A 548 -8.34 2.20 -27.95
CA THR A 548 -8.29 2.63 -26.55
C THR A 548 -7.65 1.56 -25.67
N LEU A 549 -7.18 1.96 -24.48
CA LEU A 549 -6.55 1.09 -23.47
C LEU A 549 -7.48 0.95 -22.25
N PRO A 550 -8.26 -0.15 -22.15
CA PRO A 550 -9.16 -0.39 -21.02
C PRO A 550 -8.41 -0.70 -19.73
N SER A 551 -7.43 -1.61 -19.80
CA SER A 551 -6.67 -2.11 -18.66
C SER A 551 -5.34 -2.72 -19.11
N THR A 552 -4.42 -2.84 -18.16
CA THR A 552 -3.17 -3.58 -18.33
C THR A 552 -2.92 -4.46 -17.09
N LYS A 553 -1.81 -5.20 -17.08
CA LYS A 553 -1.32 -5.89 -15.88
C LYS A 553 0.19 -5.98 -15.96
N SER A 554 0.86 -5.70 -14.85
CA SER A 554 2.28 -5.93 -14.70
C SER A 554 2.55 -6.65 -13.39
N LYS A 555 3.58 -7.48 -13.37
CA LYS A 555 4.05 -8.11 -12.14
C LYS A 555 5.56 -8.35 -12.22
N VAL A 556 6.19 -8.23 -11.06
CA VAL A 556 7.60 -8.51 -10.85
C VAL A 556 7.77 -10.02 -10.72
N LEU A 557 8.75 -10.59 -11.43
CA LEU A 557 9.10 -11.99 -11.29
C LEU A 557 9.80 -12.20 -9.93
N PRO A 558 9.37 -13.18 -9.12
CA PRO A 558 10.09 -13.52 -7.90
C PRO A 558 11.52 -13.97 -8.23
N SER A 559 12.50 -13.51 -7.45
CA SER A 559 13.93 -13.73 -7.70
C SER A 559 14.35 -15.21 -7.77
N ASN A 560 13.50 -16.11 -7.27
CA ASN A 560 13.70 -17.56 -7.23
C ASN A 560 12.95 -18.33 -8.34
N VAL A 561 12.18 -17.68 -9.21
CA VAL A 561 11.38 -18.34 -10.24
C VAL A 561 12.10 -18.30 -11.59
N LYS A 562 12.64 -19.45 -12.01
CA LYS A 562 13.20 -19.67 -13.36
C LYS A 562 12.11 -20.13 -14.35
N CYS A 563 10.95 -19.47 -14.38
CA CYS A 563 9.92 -19.82 -15.34
C CYS A 563 10.24 -19.19 -16.71
N LYS A 564 9.86 -19.86 -17.81
CA LYS A 564 9.86 -19.24 -19.14
C LYS A 564 8.82 -18.13 -19.12
N GLY A 565 9.27 -16.86 -19.06
CA GLY A 565 8.40 -15.68 -18.91
C GLY A 565 7.24 -15.64 -19.91
N ASP A 566 7.45 -16.21 -21.09
CA ASP A 566 6.49 -16.23 -22.20
C ASP A 566 5.18 -16.94 -21.85
N THR A 567 5.22 -18.10 -21.18
CA THR A 567 3.99 -18.83 -20.79
C THR A 567 3.17 -18.04 -19.79
N LEU A 568 3.83 -17.37 -18.84
CA LEU A 568 3.17 -16.58 -17.81
C LEU A 568 2.57 -15.28 -18.40
N CYS A 569 3.26 -14.70 -19.37
CA CYS A 569 2.76 -13.58 -20.16
C CYS A 569 1.51 -13.94 -20.95
N VAL A 570 1.55 -15.07 -21.68
CA VAL A 570 0.38 -15.55 -22.43
C VAL A 570 -0.81 -15.77 -21.48
N LEU A 571 -0.62 -16.43 -20.34
CA LEU A 571 -1.69 -16.63 -19.35
C LEU A 571 -2.26 -15.33 -18.80
N ILE A 572 -1.43 -14.29 -18.66
CA ILE A 572 -1.86 -12.99 -18.15
C ILE A 572 -2.56 -12.18 -19.23
N THR A 573 -2.04 -12.17 -20.46
CA THR A 573 -2.73 -11.59 -21.61
C THR A 573 -4.08 -12.26 -21.78
N SER A 574 -4.13 -13.59 -21.80
CA SER A 574 -5.37 -14.35 -21.81
C SER A 574 -6.24 -14.10 -20.58
N GLY A 575 -5.69 -13.71 -19.43
CA GLY A 575 -6.46 -13.34 -18.24
C GLY A 575 -7.03 -11.92 -18.28
N ILE A 576 -6.36 -10.97 -18.96
CA ILE A 576 -6.86 -9.60 -19.20
C ILE A 576 -7.85 -9.61 -20.38
N VAL A 577 -7.58 -10.45 -21.38
CA VAL A 577 -8.32 -10.60 -22.63
C VAL A 577 -9.41 -11.68 -22.53
N GLY A 578 -9.45 -12.43 -21.42
CA GLY A 578 -10.30 -13.60 -21.14
C GLY A 578 -11.45 -13.87 -22.11
N VAL A 579 -11.29 -14.89 -22.95
CA VAL A 579 -12.28 -15.56 -23.84
C VAL A 579 -13.38 -14.61 -24.37
N ASP A 580 -13.02 -13.60 -25.18
CA ASP A 580 -13.88 -12.50 -25.70
C ASP A 580 -14.28 -11.43 -24.68
N TYR A 581 -13.43 -11.03 -23.72
CA TYR A 581 -13.83 -10.13 -22.62
C TYR A 581 -15.09 -10.63 -21.85
N TYR A 582 -15.40 -11.93 -22.01
CA TYR A 582 -16.60 -12.71 -21.64
C TYR A 582 -17.93 -12.49 -22.42
N MET A 583 -17.89 -12.30 -23.74
CA MET A 583 -19.08 -12.08 -24.59
C MET A 583 -19.81 -10.76 -24.28
N SER A 584 -19.15 -9.62 -24.53
CA SER A 584 -19.80 -8.31 -24.72
C SER A 584 -20.64 -7.72 -23.55
N ILE A 585 -20.44 -8.08 -22.27
CA ILE A 585 -20.99 -7.41 -21.05
C ILE A 585 -22.55 -7.26 -20.94
N GLN A 586 -23.35 -7.78 -21.88
CA GLN A 586 -24.81 -7.56 -22.05
C GLN A 586 -25.17 -6.15 -22.60
N ILE A 587 -25.55 -6.12 -23.88
CA ILE A 587 -26.55 -5.16 -24.39
C ILE A 587 -27.93 -5.70 -24.01
#